data_AF-A0A955PNV5-F1
#
_entry.id   AF-A0A955PNV5-F1
#
_cell.length_a   1.000
_cell.length_b   1.000
_cell.length_c   1.000
_cell.angle_alpha   90.00
_cell.angle_beta   90.00
_cell.angle_gamma   90.00
#
_symmetry.space_group_name_H-M   'P 1'
#
loop_
_entity.id
_entity.type
_entity.pdbx_description
1 polymer ?
#
loop_
_entity_poly.entity_id
_entity_poly.type
_entity_poly.pdbx_seq_one_letter_code
_entity_poly.pdbx_strand_id
1 'polypeptide(L)'
;MNDPQSPEPFEDGFSRRTVWGALFVAAVMTPGSLYLGLVAGQTLGAAAEWVTLILFTEVARRSLVRLKRQEVFILFYVASAL
;
A
#
# COMPACT_ATOMS: atom_id res chain seq x y z
N MET A 1 -23.81 -26.58 17.23
CA MET A 1 -23.02 -25.53 17.90
C MET A 1 -22.24 -24.83 16.80
N ASN A 2 -22.75 -23.73 16.25
CA ASN A 2 -21.91 -22.83 15.47
C ASN A 2 -21.19 -21.98 16.51
N ASP A 3 -19.96 -22.35 16.87
CA ASP A 3 -19.14 -21.47 17.68
C ASP A 3 -18.97 -20.15 16.88
N PRO A 4 -19.31 -18.99 17.45
CA PRO A 4 -18.98 -17.72 16.80
C PRO A 4 -17.47 -17.75 16.59
N GLN A 5 -17.03 -17.69 15.33
CA GLN A 5 -15.63 -17.84 14.95
C GLN A 5 -14.78 -17.01 15.91
N SER A 6 -13.95 -17.68 16.71
CA SER A 6 -13.09 -17.03 17.69
C SER A 6 -12.31 -15.92 16.98
N PRO A 7 -12.37 -14.66 17.46
CA PRO A 7 -11.71 -13.54 16.79
C PRO A 7 -10.25 -13.88 16.53
N GLU A 8 -9.80 -13.72 15.27
CA GLU A 8 -8.38 -13.89 14.97
C GLU A 8 -7.55 -12.97 15.88
N PRO A 9 -6.43 -13.45 16.44
CA PRO A 9 -5.56 -12.63 17.26
C PRO A 9 -5.14 -11.37 16.49
N PHE A 10 -5.07 -10.24 17.20
CA PHE A 10 -4.53 -9.02 16.62
C PHE A 10 -3.09 -9.26 16.17
N GLU A 11 -2.81 -8.92 14.91
CA GLU A 11 -1.45 -8.84 14.38
C GLU A 11 -1.11 -7.40 14.02
N ASP A 12 0.12 -7.00 14.36
CA ASP A 12 0.62 -5.69 13.97
C ASP A 12 1.06 -5.66 12.50
N GLY A 13 0.60 -4.64 11.78
CA GLY A 13 1.00 -4.33 10.41
C GLY A 13 2.01 -3.20 10.30
N PHE A 14 2.29 -2.48 11.40
CA PHE A 14 3.27 -1.41 11.43
C PHE A 14 4.67 -1.99 11.56
N SER A 15 5.25 -2.33 10.42
CA SER A 15 6.57 -2.92 10.30
C SER A 15 7.50 -2.01 9.52
N ARG A 16 8.79 -2.34 9.50
CA ARG A 16 9.77 -1.65 8.66
C ARG A 16 9.38 -1.66 7.18
N ARG A 17 8.64 -2.68 6.71
CA ARG A 17 8.17 -2.78 5.33
C ARG A 17 7.12 -1.71 5.00
N THR A 18 6.17 -1.50 5.91
CA THR A 18 5.14 -0.45 5.76
C THR A 18 5.74 0.95 5.88
N VAL A 19 6.76 1.15 6.73
CA VAL A 19 7.50 2.43 6.80
C VAL A 19 8.17 2.76 5.47
N TRP A 20 8.89 1.80 4.87
CA TRP A 20 9.51 2.02 3.56
C TRP A 20 8.49 2.26 2.46
N GLY A 21 7.34 1.59 2.52
CA GLY A 21 6.26 1.82 1.57
C GLY A 21 5.64 3.20 1.69
N ALA A 22 5.41 3.68 2.91
CA ALA A 22 4.92 5.04 3.13
C ALA A 22 5.92 6.10 2.64
N LEU A 23 7.22 5.88 2.84
CA LEU A 23 8.26 6.78 2.34
C LEU A 23 8.27 6.83 0.81
N PHE A 24 8.11 5.68 0.14
CA PHE A 24 8.00 5.63 -1.32
C PHE A 24 6.77 6.39 -1.84
N VAL A 25 5.62 6.24 -1.19
CA VAL A 25 4.41 6.99 -1.56
C VAL A 25 4.68 8.49 -1.48
N ALA A 26 5.22 8.96 -0.35
CA ALA A 26 5.49 10.38 -0.13
C ALA A 26 6.58 10.94 -1.07
N ALA A 27 7.69 10.22 -1.25
CA ALA A 27 8.85 10.72 -1.98
C ALA A 27 8.77 10.50 -3.50
N VAL A 28 7.96 9.55 -3.98
CA VAL A 28 7.90 9.17 -5.40
C VAL A 28 6.50 9.34 -5.97
N MET A 29 5.50 8.73 -5.34
CA MET A 29 4.14 8.75 -5.91
C MET A 29 3.49 10.13 -5.82
N THR A 30 3.60 10.83 -4.68
CA THR A 30 3.04 12.16 -4.50
C THR A 30 3.61 13.19 -5.50
N PRO A 31 4.93 13.35 -5.66
CA PRO A 31 5.45 14.27 -6.68
C PRO A 31 5.13 13.82 -8.11
N GLY A 32 5.07 12.50 -8.37
CA GLY A 32 4.67 11.96 -9.67
C GLY A 32 3.21 12.29 -10.01
N SER A 33 2.29 12.10 -9.07
CA SER A 33 0.87 12.44 -9.20
C SER A 33 0.69 13.95 -9.44
N LEU A 34 1.43 14.79 -8.70
CA LEU A 34 1.40 16.25 -8.88
C LEU A 34 1.91 16.66 -10.27
N TYR A 35 3.04 16.10 -10.71
CA TYR A 35 3.59 16.38 -12.05
C TYR A 35 2.59 16.03 -13.15
N LEU A 36 1.99 14.83 -13.09
CA LEU A 36 0.98 14.41 -14.06
C LEU A 36 -0.26 15.31 -14.01
N GLY A 37 -0.68 15.72 -12.81
CA GLY A 37 -1.75 16.70 -12.63
C GLY A 37 -1.47 18.02 -13.34
N LEU A 38 -0.23 18.53 -13.27
CA LEU A 38 0.16 19.79 -13.89
C LEU A 38 0.37 19.68 -15.41
N VAL A 39 0.95 18.57 -15.89
CA VAL A 39 1.36 18.42 -17.29
C VAL A 39 0.25 17.79 -18.16
N ALA A 40 -0.41 16.76 -17.66
CA ALA A 40 -1.46 16.04 -18.39
C ALA A 40 -2.86 16.54 -18.03
N GLY A 41 -3.00 17.42 -17.04
CA GLY A 41 -4.30 17.88 -16.55
C GLY A 41 -5.10 16.78 -15.83
N GLN A 42 -4.47 15.66 -15.49
CA GLN A 42 -5.10 14.51 -14.84
C GLN A 42 -4.23 13.99 -13.70
N THR A 43 -4.86 13.72 -12.56
CA THR A 43 -4.24 12.98 -11.45
C THR A 43 -4.29 11.48 -11.72
N LEU A 44 -3.39 10.70 -11.10
CA LEU A 44 -3.42 9.24 -11.20
C LEU A 44 -4.71 8.62 -10.59
N GLY A 45 -5.37 9.33 -9.67
CA GLY A 45 -6.65 8.95 -9.08
C GLY A 45 -6.63 7.57 -8.42
N ALA A 46 -7.77 6.87 -8.42
CA ALA A 46 -7.89 5.54 -7.81
C ALA A 46 -6.97 4.47 -8.43
N ALA A 47 -6.44 4.68 -9.64
CA ALA A 47 -5.49 3.75 -10.25
C ALA A 47 -4.12 3.79 -9.55
N ALA A 48 -3.73 4.93 -8.99
CA ALA A 48 -2.45 5.10 -8.30
C ALA A 48 -2.31 4.15 -7.11
N GLU A 49 -3.40 4.00 -6.35
CA GLU A 49 -3.48 3.15 -5.16
C GLU A 49 -3.21 1.69 -5.50
N TRP A 50 -3.98 1.13 -6.45
CA TRP A 50 -3.83 -0.26 -6.86
C TRP A 50 -2.47 -0.53 -7.49
N VAL A 51 -1.97 0.38 -8.32
CA VAL A 51 -0.63 0.24 -8.93
C VAL A 51 0.46 0.24 -7.86
N THR A 52 0.38 1.13 -6.88
CA THR A 52 1.30 1.16 -5.73
C THR A 52 1.27 -0.16 -4.98
N LEU A 53 0.07 -0.65 -4.65
CA LEU A 53 -0.09 -1.89 -3.90
C LEU A 53 0.45 -3.11 -4.66
N ILE A 54 0.17 -3.19 -5.96
CA ILE A 54 0.66 -4.25 -6.84
C ILE A 54 2.19 -4.20 -6.91
N LEU A 55 2.78 -3.01 -7.07
CA LEU A 55 4.23 -2.84 -7.10
C LEU A 55 4.88 -3.37 -5.82
N PHE A 56 4.38 -3.01 -4.64
CA PHE A 56 4.92 -3.50 -3.37
C PHE A 56 4.76 -5.00 -3.19
N THR A 57 3.58 -5.52 -3.51
CA THR A 57 3.28 -6.95 -3.41
C THR A 57 4.19 -7.76 -4.31
N GLU A 58 4.47 -7.25 -5.51
CA GLU A 58 5.32 -7.91 -6.49
C GLU A 58 6.80 -7.81 -6.12
N VAL A 59 7.27 -6.67 -5.61
CA VAL A 59 8.65 -6.52 -5.08
C VAL A 59 8.88 -7.49 -3.93
N ALA A 60 7.92 -7.61 -3.01
CA ALA A 60 8.01 -8.55 -1.91
C ALA A 60 8.03 -10.00 -2.41
N ARG A 61 7.15 -10.36 -3.34
CA ARG A 61 7.11 -11.68 -3.98
C ARG A 61 8.45 -12.03 -4.64
N ARG A 62 9.05 -11.09 -5.37
CA ARG A 62 10.37 -11.26 -6.01
C ARG A 62 11.52 -11.36 -5.02
N SER A 63 11.37 -10.72 -3.87
CA SER A 63 12.31 -10.81 -2.75
C SER A 63 12.09 -12.07 -1.89
N LEU A 64 11.19 -12.97 -2.29
CA LEU A 64 10.77 -14.16 -1.53
C LEU A 64 10.21 -13.82 -0.13
N VAL A 65 9.70 -12.60 0.05
CA VAL A 65 9.06 -12.12 1.27
C VAL A 65 7.53 -12.19 1.09
N ARG A 66 6.82 -12.64 2.12
CA ARG A 66 5.35 -12.56 2.18
C ARG A 66 4.94 -11.33 2.99
N LEU A 67 4.10 -10.46 2.40
CA LEU A 67 3.44 -9.40 3.16
C LEU A 67 2.26 -9.98 3.94
N LYS A 68 2.12 -9.54 5.18
CA LYS A 68 0.93 -9.84 5.97
C LYS A 68 -0.26 -9.01 5.49
N ARG A 69 -1.48 -9.50 5.74
CA ARG A 69 -2.72 -8.78 5.39
C ARG A 69 -2.75 -7.36 5.98
N GLN A 70 -2.23 -7.19 7.19
CA GLN A 70 -2.19 -5.93 7.92
C GLN A 70 -1.19 -4.95 7.29
N GLU A 71 -0.06 -5.46 6.77
CA GLU A 71 0.90 -4.64 6.03
C GLU A 71 0.31 -4.17 4.69
N VAL A 72 -0.37 -5.07 3.97
CA VAL A 72 -1.09 -4.74 2.72
C VAL A 72 -2.14 -3.66 2.98
N PHE A 73 -2.92 -3.79 4.07
CA PHE A 73 -3.95 -2.82 4.42
C PHE A 73 -3.38 -1.43 4.72
N ILE A 74 -2.29 -1.36 5.50
CA ILE A 74 -1.63 -0.07 5.79
C ILE A 74 -1.05 0.54 4.52
N LEU A 75 -0.40 -0.25 3.66
CA LEU A 75 0.14 0.25 2.38
C LEU A 75 -0.96 0.78 1.47
N PHE A 76 -2.10 0.08 1.38
CA PHE A 76 -3.28 0.52 0.65
C PHE A 76 -3.78 1.85 1.20
N TYR A 77 -3.99 1.95 2.51
CA TYR A 77 -4.48 3.18 3.14
C TYR A 77 -3.52 4.37 2.98
N VAL A 78 -2.21 4.15 2.98
CA VAL A 78 -1.25 5.23 2.71
C VAL A 78 -1.30 5.64 1.24
N ALA A 79 -1.44 4.69 0.32
CA ALA A 79 -1.55 4.98 -1.10
C ALA A 79 -2.89 5.64 -1.50
N SER A 80 -3.94 5.47 -0.69
CA SER A 80 -5.24 6.13 -0.92
C SER A 80 -5.20 7.64 -0.71
N ALA A 81 -4.13 8.17 -0.10
CA ALA A 81 -3.91 9.60 0.10
C ALA A 81 -3.31 10.32 -1.13
N LEU A 82 -3.19 9.65 -2.28
CA LEU A 82 -2.58 10.14 -3.53
C LEU A 82 -3.52 10.90 -4.47
#